data_AF-A0A9C8T295-F1
#
_entry.id   AF-A0A9C8T295-F1
#
_cell.length_a   1.000
_cell.length_b   1.000
_cell.length_c   1.000
_cell.angle_alpha   90.00
_cell.angle_beta   90.00
_cell.angle_gamma   90.00
#
_symmetry.space_group_name_H-M   'P 1'
#
loop_
_entity.id
_entity.type
_entity.pdbx_description
1 polymer ?
#
loop_
_entity_poly.entity_id
_entity_poly.type
_entity_poly.pdbx_seq_one_letter_code
_entity_poly.pdbx_strand_id
1 'polypeptide(L)'
;MMNRSPLQCGLLLAVGLCLVLAGQARGRSASGWQWSLVLKQDKVSDAMQMPTALFIDAGQEHYYVVDSGRNRLLSFDRKGNLLHIFNAGKGLKTPYDMVRTGNGGIWVVEKGKNSLSHIDLKARRITPATLRFHGALVYPDRLEAADSLYVLDKATGRIIAFDPGSLQARTSFACPNCAGGFVDFRIHDGMLWALDRGDRTVCRFRLDGTLEKVIPLDNRLNFPVSLAIGPSGSIYILDRHSRDIVVYDRTGRFRYRFLGRGISRGRLYYPVEIRFDPWGGLCVVDEGNARVEIFRR
;
A
#
# COMPACT_ATOMS: atom_id res chain seq x y z
N MET A 1 90.96 16.92 -31.37
CA MET A 1 90.65 17.42 -30.00
C MET A 1 89.25 18.01 -30.02
N MET A 2 88.45 17.66 -29.01
CA MET A 2 87.14 18.22 -28.65
C MET A 2 85.93 17.90 -29.56
N ASN A 3 85.44 16.68 -29.34
CA ASN A 3 84.03 16.31 -29.19
C ASN A 3 83.11 17.46 -28.74
N ARG A 4 82.01 17.71 -29.46
CA ARG A 4 80.66 17.84 -28.89
C ARG A 4 79.60 17.38 -29.88
N SER A 5 78.79 16.45 -29.39
CA SER A 5 77.64 15.77 -29.99
C SER A 5 76.43 16.69 -30.19
N PRO A 6 75.52 16.36 -31.13
CA PRO A 6 74.28 17.08 -31.36
C PRO A 6 73.20 16.67 -30.34
N LEU A 7 72.51 17.65 -29.75
CA LEU A 7 71.30 17.42 -28.96
C LEU A 7 70.11 17.28 -29.91
N GLN A 8 69.66 16.04 -30.12
CA GLN A 8 68.34 15.72 -30.66
C GLN A 8 67.28 16.14 -29.62
N CYS A 9 66.44 17.12 -29.97
CA CYS A 9 65.25 17.46 -29.20
C CYS A 9 64.14 16.47 -29.58
N GLY A 10 64.06 15.35 -28.85
CA GLY A 10 62.99 14.37 -28.97
C GLY A 10 61.69 14.91 -28.38
N LEU A 11 60.66 14.99 -29.23
CA LEU A 11 59.29 15.28 -28.85
C LEU A 11 58.70 14.04 -28.13
N LEU A 12 58.72 14.02 -26.80
CA LEU A 12 58.05 13.00 -25.99
C LEU A 12 56.55 13.31 -25.91
N LEU A 13 55.77 12.71 -26.82
CA LEU A 13 54.32 12.58 -26.64
C LEU A 13 54.05 11.58 -25.51
N ALA A 14 53.83 12.09 -24.30
CA ALA A 14 53.28 11.30 -23.21
C ALA A 14 51.77 11.09 -23.48
N VAL A 15 51.42 10.00 -24.16
CA VAL A 15 50.03 9.52 -24.20
C VAL A 15 49.73 8.92 -22.84
N GLY A 16 49.15 9.74 -21.96
CA GLY A 16 48.59 9.28 -20.69
C GLY A 16 47.42 8.34 -20.98
N LEU A 17 47.67 7.04 -20.86
CA LEU A 17 46.64 6.01 -20.91
C LEU A 17 45.79 6.15 -19.64
N CYS A 18 44.69 6.90 -19.73
CA CYS A 18 43.64 6.89 -18.71
C CYS A 18 43.00 5.49 -18.69
N LEU A 19 43.53 4.62 -17.83
CA LEU A 19 42.86 3.40 -17.39
C LEU A 19 41.60 3.82 -16.63
N VAL A 20 40.49 3.93 -17.35
CA VAL A 20 39.16 3.96 -16.75
C VAL A 20 38.97 2.59 -16.11
N LEU A 21 39.24 2.48 -14.82
CA LEU A 21 38.73 1.40 -14.01
C LEU A 21 37.21 1.52 -14.05
N ALA A 22 36.59 0.78 -14.98
CA ALA A 22 35.18 0.49 -14.96
C ALA A 22 34.91 -0.30 -13.68
N GLY A 23 34.70 0.41 -12.58
CA GLY A 23 34.15 -0.14 -11.37
C GLY A 23 32.83 -0.78 -11.77
N GLN A 24 32.78 -2.12 -11.73
CA GLN A 24 31.53 -2.83 -11.88
C GLN A 24 30.60 -2.32 -10.78
N ALA A 25 29.68 -1.45 -11.17
CA ALA A 25 28.52 -1.13 -10.36
C ALA A 25 27.83 -2.47 -10.11
N ARG A 26 28.01 -3.01 -8.89
CA ARG A 26 27.30 -4.21 -8.44
C ARG A 26 25.84 -4.00 -8.78
N GLY A 27 25.34 -4.86 -9.67
CA GLY A 27 24.04 -4.71 -10.30
C GLY A 27 22.97 -4.42 -9.25
N ARG A 28 22.29 -3.29 -9.41
CA ARG A 28 20.94 -3.15 -8.85
C ARG A 28 20.16 -4.34 -9.40
N SER A 29 19.82 -5.30 -8.54
CA SER A 29 18.83 -6.31 -8.91
C SER A 29 17.59 -5.55 -9.35
N ALA A 30 17.34 -5.52 -10.66
CA ALA A 30 16.09 -5.01 -11.20
C ALA A 30 14.98 -5.76 -10.48
N SER A 31 13.94 -5.05 -10.05
CA SER A 31 12.96 -5.56 -9.10
C SER A 31 12.07 -6.69 -9.65
N GLY A 32 12.29 -7.12 -10.89
CA GLY A 32 11.43 -8.02 -11.66
C GLY A 32 10.06 -7.43 -11.99
N TRP A 33 9.64 -6.37 -11.29
CA TRP A 33 8.35 -5.72 -11.44
C TRP A 33 8.33 -4.82 -12.68
N GLN A 34 7.39 -5.09 -13.57
CA GLN A 34 7.10 -4.32 -14.77
C GLN A 34 5.72 -3.69 -14.66
N TRP A 35 5.58 -2.47 -15.18
CA TRP A 35 4.26 -1.83 -15.29
C TRP A 35 3.34 -2.67 -16.18
N SER A 36 2.08 -2.84 -15.76
CA SER A 36 1.14 -3.70 -16.48
C SER A 36 -0.19 -2.99 -16.79
N LEU A 37 -0.81 -2.34 -15.81
CA LEU A 37 -2.14 -1.75 -15.96
C LEU A 37 -2.27 -0.49 -15.10
N VAL A 38 -3.15 0.41 -15.50
CA VAL A 38 -3.58 1.57 -14.71
C VAL A 38 -5.10 1.59 -14.59
N LEU A 39 -5.61 1.87 -13.39
CA LEU A 39 -7.03 2.17 -13.16
C LEU A 39 -7.18 3.67 -12.98
N LYS A 40 -7.98 4.30 -13.85
CA LYS A 40 -8.24 5.75 -13.81
C LYS A 40 -9.54 6.10 -14.53
N GLN A 41 -10.08 7.29 -14.23
CA GLN A 41 -11.13 7.89 -15.04
C GLN A 41 -10.49 8.79 -16.10
N ASP A 42 -10.58 8.38 -17.37
CA ASP A 42 -9.97 9.09 -18.50
C ASP A 42 -10.66 10.43 -18.81
N LYS A 43 -11.95 10.57 -18.47
CA LYS A 43 -12.66 11.82 -18.65
C LYS A 43 -12.12 12.87 -17.68
N VAL A 44 -11.39 13.87 -18.21
CA VAL A 44 -10.74 14.93 -17.42
C VAL A 44 -11.70 15.63 -16.46
N SER A 45 -12.92 15.94 -16.90
CA SER A 45 -13.93 16.60 -16.05
C SER A 45 -14.37 15.74 -14.85
N ASP A 46 -14.12 14.44 -14.89
CA ASP A 46 -14.56 13.44 -13.92
C ASP A 46 -13.39 12.66 -13.28
N ALA A 47 -12.15 13.13 -13.45
CA ALA A 47 -10.92 12.34 -13.42
C ALA A 47 -10.41 11.67 -12.12
N MET A 48 -11.15 11.18 -11.13
CA MET A 48 -10.58 10.89 -9.77
C MET A 48 -9.78 12.06 -9.14
N GLN A 49 -9.80 12.18 -7.82
CA GLN A 49 -9.17 13.34 -7.16
C GLN A 49 -8.31 12.95 -5.98
N MET A 50 -8.78 11.98 -5.19
CA MET A 50 -8.04 11.49 -4.04
C MET A 50 -8.39 10.01 -3.89
N PRO A 51 -7.87 9.14 -4.77
CA PRO A 51 -8.04 7.71 -4.58
C PRO A 51 -7.25 7.30 -3.33
N THR A 52 -7.92 6.70 -2.35
CA THR A 52 -7.33 6.40 -1.03
C THR A 52 -7.26 4.93 -0.70
N ALA A 53 -8.08 4.11 -1.37
CA ALA A 53 -8.07 2.68 -1.16
C ALA A 53 -8.46 1.86 -2.40
N LEU A 54 -8.05 0.60 -2.40
CA LEU A 54 -8.37 -0.41 -3.39
C LEU A 54 -8.88 -1.69 -2.72
N PHE A 55 -10.11 -2.08 -3.06
CA PHE A 55 -10.64 -3.42 -2.79
C PHE A 55 -10.64 -4.26 -4.08
N ILE A 56 -10.40 -5.56 -3.95
CA ILE A 56 -10.31 -6.49 -5.07
C ILE A 56 -11.29 -7.63 -4.84
N ASP A 57 -12.30 -7.73 -5.70
CA ASP A 57 -13.28 -8.81 -5.67
C ASP A 57 -12.80 -9.92 -6.62
N ALA A 58 -12.13 -10.92 -6.06
CA ALA A 58 -11.62 -12.05 -6.83
C ALA A 58 -12.74 -12.85 -7.52
N GLY A 59 -13.92 -12.94 -6.90
CA GLY A 59 -15.04 -13.73 -7.40
C GLY A 59 -15.76 -13.07 -8.57
N GLN A 60 -15.83 -11.73 -8.58
CA GLN A 60 -16.36 -10.95 -9.70
C GLN A 60 -15.29 -10.47 -10.68
N GLU A 61 -14.02 -10.75 -10.39
CA GLU A 61 -12.88 -10.25 -11.14
C GLU A 61 -12.84 -8.72 -11.32
N HIS A 62 -13.25 -7.98 -10.28
CA HIS A 62 -13.34 -6.52 -10.31
C HIS A 62 -12.40 -5.86 -9.30
N TYR A 63 -11.90 -4.68 -9.69
CA TYR A 63 -11.24 -3.73 -8.80
C TYR A 63 -12.24 -2.67 -8.36
N TYR A 64 -12.18 -2.24 -7.10
CA TYR A 64 -12.98 -1.14 -6.56
C TYR A 64 -12.06 -0.09 -5.95
N VAL A 65 -12.15 1.15 -6.44
CA VAL A 65 -11.33 2.28 -5.98
C VAL A 65 -12.19 3.25 -5.19
N VAL A 66 -11.74 3.62 -3.99
CA VAL A 66 -12.35 4.67 -3.18
C VAL A 66 -11.78 6.01 -3.60
N ASP A 67 -12.60 6.89 -4.19
CA ASP A 67 -12.22 8.26 -4.59
C ASP A 67 -12.79 9.25 -3.58
N SER A 68 -12.06 9.45 -2.47
CA SER A 68 -12.46 10.31 -1.37
C SER A 68 -12.76 11.73 -1.81
N GLY A 69 -11.95 12.28 -2.71
CA GLY A 69 -12.04 13.69 -3.14
C GLY A 69 -13.35 14.00 -3.85
N ARG A 70 -13.96 12.98 -4.48
CA ARG A 70 -15.27 13.10 -5.12
C ARG A 70 -16.39 12.34 -4.40
N ASN A 71 -16.18 11.87 -3.17
CA ASN A 71 -17.18 11.17 -2.36
C ASN A 71 -17.86 10.00 -3.09
N ARG A 72 -17.07 9.13 -3.71
CA ARG A 72 -17.59 8.05 -4.56
C ARG A 72 -16.68 6.84 -4.58
N LEU A 73 -17.23 5.74 -5.07
CA LEU A 73 -16.54 4.49 -5.36
C LEU A 73 -16.57 4.25 -6.87
N LEU A 74 -15.49 3.74 -7.44
CA LEU A 74 -15.40 3.34 -8.84
C LEU A 74 -15.12 1.84 -8.90
N SER A 75 -15.64 1.16 -9.91
CA SER A 75 -15.32 -0.23 -10.18
C SER A 75 -14.74 -0.40 -11.58
N PHE A 76 -13.78 -1.30 -11.73
CA PHE A 76 -13.08 -1.58 -12.97
C PHE A 76 -12.99 -3.09 -13.21
N ASP A 77 -12.97 -3.49 -14.47
CA ASP A 77 -12.65 -4.87 -14.85
C ASP A 77 -11.13 -5.15 -14.78
N ARG A 78 -10.73 -6.40 -15.04
CA ARG A 78 -9.31 -6.83 -15.07
C ARG A 78 -8.45 -6.15 -16.12
N LYS A 79 -9.06 -5.50 -17.12
CA LYS A 79 -8.39 -4.78 -18.19
C LYS A 79 -8.30 -3.28 -17.88
N GLY A 80 -8.86 -2.84 -16.75
CA GLY A 80 -8.87 -1.45 -16.29
C GLY A 80 -9.97 -0.60 -16.92
N ASN A 81 -10.95 -1.22 -17.58
CA ASN A 81 -12.11 -0.49 -18.07
C ASN A 81 -13.02 -0.14 -16.90
N LEU A 82 -13.48 1.11 -16.85
CA LEU A 82 -14.46 1.55 -15.86
C LEU A 82 -15.80 0.87 -16.10
N LEU A 83 -16.38 0.28 -15.05
CA LEU A 83 -17.68 -0.39 -15.08
C LEU A 83 -18.77 0.49 -14.48
N HIS A 84 -18.60 0.91 -13.21
CA HIS A 84 -19.59 1.68 -12.48
C HIS A 84 -18.97 2.75 -11.59
N ILE A 85 -19.70 3.85 -11.42
CA ILE A 85 -19.44 4.88 -10.41
C ILE A 85 -20.61 4.88 -9.43
N PHE A 86 -20.30 4.81 -8.14
CA PHE A 86 -21.27 4.80 -7.06
C PHE A 86 -21.04 5.97 -6.11
N ASN A 87 -22.02 6.87 -5.99
CA ASN A 87 -21.95 8.06 -5.13
C ASN A 87 -22.97 8.05 -3.98
N ALA A 88 -23.68 6.93 -3.77
CA ALA A 88 -24.68 6.80 -2.73
C ALA A 88 -25.78 7.89 -2.73
N GLY A 89 -26.13 8.48 -3.88
CA GLY A 89 -27.05 9.62 -3.90
C GLY A 89 -26.52 10.83 -3.12
N LYS A 90 -25.19 11.05 -3.12
CA LYS A 90 -24.46 12.04 -2.31
C LYS A 90 -24.39 11.73 -0.81
N GLY A 91 -24.71 10.49 -0.43
CA GLY A 91 -24.68 10.00 0.95
C GLY A 91 -23.27 9.71 1.49
N LEU A 92 -22.26 9.47 0.64
CA LEU A 92 -20.88 9.29 1.09
C LEU A 92 -20.25 10.63 1.50
N LYS A 93 -19.41 10.61 2.54
CA LYS A 93 -18.73 11.78 3.11
C LYS A 93 -17.29 11.45 3.46
N THR A 94 -16.40 11.76 2.53
CA THR A 94 -14.97 11.46 2.57
C THR A 94 -14.74 9.95 2.83
N PRO A 95 -15.26 9.07 1.94
CA PRO A 95 -15.03 7.64 2.06
C PRO A 95 -13.53 7.40 1.94
N TYR A 96 -12.92 6.58 2.79
CA TYR A 96 -11.46 6.46 2.89
C TYR A 96 -10.93 5.06 2.62
N ASP A 97 -11.64 4.05 3.09
CA ASP A 97 -11.32 2.64 2.87
C ASP A 97 -12.62 1.84 2.73
N MET A 98 -12.55 0.68 2.09
CA MET A 98 -13.71 -0.19 1.91
C MET A 98 -13.35 -1.67 1.89
N VAL A 99 -14.29 -2.49 2.37
CA VAL A 99 -14.25 -3.95 2.22
C VAL A 99 -15.63 -4.48 1.88
N ARG A 100 -15.67 -5.66 1.26
CA ARG A 100 -16.91 -6.42 1.06
C ARG A 100 -16.90 -7.66 1.94
N THR A 101 -17.99 -7.91 2.65
CA THR A 101 -18.18 -9.12 3.46
C THR A 101 -18.86 -10.22 2.63
N GLY A 102 -18.70 -11.49 3.04
CA GLY A 102 -19.20 -12.65 2.29
C GLY A 102 -20.72 -12.67 2.04
N ASN A 103 -21.52 -11.94 2.83
CA ASN A 103 -22.96 -11.74 2.60
C ASN A 103 -23.29 -10.72 1.48
N GLY A 104 -22.27 -10.13 0.86
CA GLY A 104 -22.39 -9.16 -0.24
C GLY A 104 -22.52 -7.70 0.21
N GLY A 105 -22.55 -7.42 1.51
CA GLY A 105 -22.53 -6.07 2.07
C GLY A 105 -21.18 -5.39 1.91
N ILE A 106 -21.18 -4.07 1.75
CA ILE A 106 -19.97 -3.26 1.64
C ILE A 106 -19.86 -2.37 2.87
N TRP A 107 -18.72 -2.42 3.54
CA TRP A 107 -18.37 -1.50 4.62
C TRP A 107 -17.43 -0.44 4.08
N VAL A 108 -17.71 0.82 4.41
CA VAL A 108 -16.89 1.97 4.00
C VAL A 108 -16.53 2.79 5.23
N VAL A 109 -15.24 3.09 5.41
CA VAL A 109 -14.78 4.09 6.38
C VAL A 109 -15.15 5.47 5.87
N GLU A 110 -15.86 6.25 6.68
CA GLU A 110 -16.31 7.59 6.30
C GLU A 110 -15.67 8.63 7.22
N LYS A 111 -14.55 9.20 6.78
CA LYS A 111 -13.80 10.18 7.59
C LYS A 111 -14.58 11.46 7.85
N GLY A 112 -15.48 11.84 6.96
CA GLY A 112 -16.35 13.00 7.17
C GLY A 112 -17.43 12.76 8.23
N LYS A 113 -17.64 11.51 8.66
CA LYS A 113 -18.63 11.11 9.67
C LYS A 113 -17.99 10.52 10.93
N ASN A 114 -16.69 10.21 10.90
CA ASN A 114 -16.00 9.41 11.92
C ASN A 114 -16.72 8.07 12.22
N SER A 115 -17.21 7.40 11.18
CA SER A 115 -17.99 6.18 11.32
C SER A 115 -17.77 5.23 10.14
N LEU A 116 -18.43 4.06 10.19
CA LEU A 116 -18.61 3.22 9.03
C LEU A 116 -19.95 3.51 8.36
N SER A 117 -20.04 3.26 7.06
CA SER A 117 -21.32 3.08 6.36
C SER A 117 -21.41 1.65 5.84
N HIS A 118 -22.50 0.95 6.19
CA HIS A 118 -22.88 -0.31 5.56
C HIS A 118 -23.74 -0.03 4.34
N ILE A 119 -23.32 -0.50 3.18
CA ILE A 119 -24.05 -0.40 1.93
C ILE A 119 -24.59 -1.79 1.58
N ASP A 120 -25.91 -1.92 1.63
CA ASP A 120 -26.64 -3.08 1.14
C ASP A 120 -27.11 -2.81 -0.29
N LEU A 121 -26.46 -3.44 -1.25
CA LEU A 121 -26.76 -3.28 -2.67
C LEU A 121 -28.13 -3.85 -3.06
N LYS A 122 -28.57 -4.93 -2.40
CA LYS A 122 -29.86 -5.58 -2.69
C LYS A 122 -31.01 -4.73 -2.17
N ALA A 123 -30.91 -4.28 -0.93
CA ALA A 123 -31.89 -3.40 -0.31
C ALA A 123 -31.77 -1.93 -0.75
N ARG A 124 -30.72 -1.58 -1.52
CA ARG A 124 -30.38 -0.20 -1.92
C ARG A 124 -30.33 0.75 -0.74
N ARG A 125 -29.81 0.29 0.39
CA ARG A 125 -29.82 1.00 1.67
C ARG A 125 -28.41 1.27 2.16
N ILE A 126 -28.23 2.43 2.77
CA ILE A 126 -26.98 2.80 3.43
C ILE A 126 -27.30 3.09 4.89
N THR A 127 -26.61 2.41 5.79
CA THR A 127 -26.82 2.54 7.23
C THR A 127 -25.51 2.93 7.89
N PRO A 128 -25.45 4.06 8.60
CA PRO A 128 -24.26 4.41 9.36
C PRO A 128 -24.08 3.45 10.54
N ALA A 129 -22.84 3.19 10.91
CA ALA A 129 -22.50 2.39 12.08
C ALA A 129 -21.34 3.01 12.85
N THR A 130 -21.55 3.17 14.15
CA THR A 130 -20.52 3.61 15.09
C THR A 130 -20.00 2.41 15.85
N LEU A 131 -18.69 2.26 15.92
CA LEU A 131 -18.04 1.16 16.60
C LEU A 131 -17.64 1.56 18.02
N ARG A 132 -17.71 0.60 18.94
CA ARG A 132 -17.25 0.75 20.31
C ARG A 132 -16.42 -0.44 20.75
N PHE A 133 -15.40 -0.19 21.56
CA PHE A 133 -14.57 -1.20 22.18
C PHE A 133 -14.40 -0.89 23.66
N HIS A 134 -14.85 -1.80 24.52
CA HIS A 134 -14.91 -1.60 25.98
C HIS A 134 -15.56 -0.25 26.37
N GLY A 135 -16.65 0.12 25.70
CA GLY A 135 -17.38 1.37 25.92
C GLY A 135 -16.82 2.61 25.21
N ALA A 136 -15.52 2.62 24.87
CA ALA A 136 -14.89 3.73 24.15
C ALA A 136 -15.28 3.74 22.66
N LEU A 137 -15.35 4.94 22.06
CA LEU A 137 -15.56 5.10 20.61
C LEU A 137 -14.30 4.64 19.84
N VAL A 138 -14.52 3.90 18.76
CA VAL A 138 -13.49 3.52 17.80
C VAL A 138 -13.53 4.46 16.60
N TYR A 139 -12.37 4.92 16.14
CA TYR A 139 -12.21 5.83 15.00
C TYR A 139 -11.64 5.05 13.80
N PRO A 140 -12.48 4.52 12.89
CA PRO A 140 -12.02 3.63 11.83
C PRO A 140 -11.09 4.34 10.83
N ASP A 141 -10.03 3.66 10.40
CA ASP A 141 -9.13 4.16 9.34
C ASP A 141 -8.83 3.11 8.26
N ARG A 142 -8.50 1.88 8.64
CA ARG A 142 -8.25 0.75 7.71
C ARG A 142 -9.18 -0.42 7.99
N LEU A 143 -9.58 -1.12 6.94
CA LEU A 143 -10.46 -2.28 7.00
C LEU A 143 -9.83 -3.51 6.34
N GLU A 144 -10.07 -4.67 6.92
CA GLU A 144 -9.95 -5.96 6.24
C GLU A 144 -11.17 -6.82 6.59
N ALA A 145 -11.56 -7.72 5.70
CA ALA A 145 -12.65 -8.66 5.94
C ALA A 145 -12.19 -10.10 5.71
N ALA A 146 -12.48 -10.97 6.67
CA ALA A 146 -12.35 -12.41 6.56
C ALA A 146 -13.55 -13.07 7.24
N ASP A 147 -13.34 -13.88 8.27
CA ASP A 147 -14.38 -14.36 9.19
C ASP A 147 -14.94 -13.24 10.08
N SER A 148 -14.14 -12.20 10.31
CA SER A 148 -14.49 -10.98 11.04
C SER A 148 -14.33 -9.72 10.19
N LEU A 149 -14.92 -8.61 10.63
CA LEU A 149 -14.59 -7.27 10.16
C LEU A 149 -13.46 -6.71 11.03
N TYR A 150 -12.27 -6.56 10.47
CA TYR A 150 -11.12 -6.00 11.18
C TYR A 150 -11.04 -4.50 10.92
N VAL A 151 -10.84 -3.72 11.97
CA VAL A 151 -10.84 -2.26 11.90
C VAL A 151 -9.63 -1.72 12.65
N LEU A 152 -8.80 -0.93 11.97
CA LEU A 152 -7.78 -0.12 12.61
C LEU A 152 -8.43 1.11 13.25
N ASP A 153 -8.32 1.21 14.57
CA ASP A 153 -8.68 2.39 15.34
C ASP A 153 -7.54 3.41 15.30
N LYS A 154 -7.73 4.50 14.55
CA LYS A 154 -6.70 5.53 14.38
C LYS A 154 -6.33 6.24 15.68
N ALA A 155 -7.25 6.33 16.63
CA ALA A 155 -7.00 7.05 17.87
C ALA A 155 -6.00 6.32 18.76
N THR A 156 -6.02 4.98 18.72
CA THR A 156 -5.18 4.13 19.58
C THR A 156 -4.10 3.36 18.82
N GLY A 157 -4.22 3.27 17.49
CA GLY A 157 -3.39 2.41 16.64
C GLY A 157 -3.62 0.91 16.87
N ARG A 158 -4.70 0.54 17.55
CA ARG A 158 -5.11 -0.86 17.77
C ARG A 158 -5.96 -1.35 16.62
N ILE A 159 -5.84 -2.63 16.28
CA ILE A 159 -6.77 -3.27 15.35
C ILE A 159 -7.78 -4.07 16.17
N ILE A 160 -9.04 -4.04 15.79
CA ILE A 160 -10.12 -4.70 16.53
C ILE A 160 -10.92 -5.55 15.55
N ALA A 161 -11.14 -6.82 15.89
CA ALA A 161 -12.02 -7.70 15.14
C ALA A 161 -13.45 -7.56 15.65
N PHE A 162 -14.38 -7.32 14.76
CA PHE A 162 -15.81 -7.24 15.02
C PHE A 162 -16.56 -8.36 14.34
N ASP A 163 -17.62 -8.84 14.97
CA ASP A 163 -18.64 -9.61 14.26
C ASP A 163 -19.27 -8.75 13.16
N PRO A 164 -19.26 -9.18 11.89
CA PRO A 164 -19.70 -8.35 10.78
C PRO A 164 -21.22 -8.09 10.75
N GLY A 165 -22.03 -8.88 11.48
CA GLY A 165 -23.48 -8.69 11.56
C GLY A 165 -23.89 -7.78 12.72
N SER A 166 -23.43 -8.09 13.92
CA SER A 166 -23.81 -7.39 15.16
C SER A 166 -22.89 -6.22 15.52
N LEU A 167 -21.69 -6.14 14.91
CA LEU A 167 -20.62 -5.20 15.26
C LEU A 167 -20.19 -5.28 16.73
N GLN A 168 -20.39 -6.43 17.37
CA GLN A 168 -19.79 -6.70 18.68
C GLN A 168 -18.30 -6.99 18.51
N ALA A 169 -17.46 -6.36 19.32
CA ALA A 169 -16.03 -6.63 19.33
C ALA A 169 -15.74 -8.03 19.85
N ARG A 170 -14.85 -8.75 19.17
CA ARG A 170 -14.46 -10.13 19.48
C ARG A 170 -13.09 -10.19 20.16
N THR A 171 -12.08 -9.61 19.51
CA THR A 171 -10.70 -9.57 20.00
C THR A 171 -10.00 -8.31 19.49
N SER A 172 -8.79 -8.06 19.97
CA SER A 172 -7.98 -6.92 19.51
C SER A 172 -6.51 -7.25 19.42
N PHE A 173 -5.82 -6.49 18.57
CA PHE A 173 -4.41 -6.63 18.25
C PHE A 173 -3.74 -5.31 18.57
N ALA A 174 -2.89 -5.35 19.58
CA ALA A 174 -2.08 -4.21 19.98
C ALA A 174 -0.64 -4.65 20.06
N CYS A 175 0.26 -3.74 19.70
CA CYS A 175 1.66 -3.94 19.95
C CYS A 175 1.97 -3.61 21.42
N PRO A 176 2.63 -4.51 22.18
CA PRO A 176 2.93 -4.26 23.59
C PRO A 176 3.84 -3.05 23.83
N ASN A 177 4.76 -2.77 22.91
CA ASN A 177 5.85 -1.81 23.11
C ASN A 177 5.89 -0.66 22.09
N CYS A 178 4.85 -0.51 21.25
CA CYS A 178 4.88 0.47 20.16
C CYS A 178 4.43 1.86 20.60
N ALA A 179 5.26 2.88 20.30
CA ALA A 179 5.03 4.27 20.72
C ALA A 179 3.84 4.97 20.02
N GLY A 180 3.30 4.42 18.92
CA GLY A 180 2.22 5.04 18.14
C GLY A 180 1.17 4.07 17.57
N GLY A 181 1.26 2.79 17.91
CA GLY A 181 0.42 1.73 17.35
C GLY A 181 0.57 1.54 15.84
N PHE A 182 -0.36 0.83 15.22
CA PHE A 182 -0.29 0.44 13.82
C PHE A 182 -0.83 1.52 12.88
N VAL A 183 -0.28 1.56 11.66
CA VAL A 183 -0.70 2.50 10.60
C VAL A 183 -1.38 1.82 9.41
N ASP A 184 -1.15 0.52 9.23
CA ASP A 184 -1.80 -0.32 8.22
C ASP A 184 -1.71 -1.79 8.65
N PHE A 185 -2.57 -2.63 8.08
CA PHE A 185 -2.55 -4.06 8.33
C PHE A 185 -3.16 -4.86 7.19
N ARG A 186 -2.80 -6.14 7.08
CA ARG A 186 -3.32 -7.09 6.10
C ARG A 186 -3.63 -8.43 6.73
N ILE A 187 -4.68 -9.09 6.25
CA ILE A 187 -4.89 -10.52 6.49
C ILE A 187 -4.20 -11.29 5.36
N HIS A 188 -3.30 -12.20 5.70
CA HIS A 188 -2.59 -13.04 4.73
C HIS A 188 -2.25 -14.39 5.36
N ASP A 189 -2.56 -15.48 4.64
CA ASP A 189 -2.36 -16.87 5.08
C ASP A 189 -2.94 -17.15 6.48
N GLY A 190 -4.15 -16.64 6.74
CA GLY A 190 -4.84 -16.84 8.03
C GLY A 190 -4.23 -16.08 9.20
N MET A 191 -3.38 -15.09 8.93
CA MET A 191 -2.67 -14.29 9.94
C MET A 191 -2.87 -12.81 9.69
N LEU A 192 -2.87 -12.03 10.76
CA LEU A 192 -2.89 -10.58 10.70
C LEU A 192 -1.46 -10.04 10.75
N TRP A 193 -1.10 -9.21 9.77
CA TRP A 193 0.20 -8.55 9.67
C TRP A 193 -0.02 -7.05 9.80
N ALA A 194 0.53 -6.43 10.84
CA ALA A 194 0.34 -5.03 11.15
C ALA A 194 1.66 -4.26 11.09
N LEU A 195 1.66 -3.12 10.40
CA LEU A 195 2.81 -2.24 10.25
C LEU A 195 2.80 -1.19 11.37
N ASP A 196 3.85 -1.19 12.18
CA ASP A 196 4.17 -0.07 13.05
C ASP A 196 5.25 0.80 12.40
N ARG A 197 4.88 2.05 12.11
CA ARG A 197 5.77 3.06 11.55
C ARG A 197 6.80 3.57 12.57
N GLY A 198 6.41 3.70 13.84
CA GLY A 198 7.22 4.31 14.89
C GLY A 198 8.45 3.47 15.20
N ASP A 199 8.23 2.21 15.58
CA ASP A 199 9.33 1.30 15.91
C ASP A 199 9.91 0.62 14.67
N ARG A 200 9.30 0.83 13.50
CA ARG A 200 9.66 0.20 12.22
C ARG A 200 9.62 -1.31 12.34
N THR A 201 8.48 -1.84 12.75
CA THR A 201 8.26 -3.28 12.87
C THR A 201 7.05 -3.73 12.08
N VAL A 202 7.04 -5.01 11.73
CA VAL A 202 5.81 -5.70 11.33
C VAL A 202 5.47 -6.74 12.39
N CYS A 203 4.31 -6.58 13.00
CA CYS A 203 3.79 -7.51 13.99
C CYS A 203 2.87 -8.53 13.30
N ARG A 204 3.08 -9.81 13.55
CA ARG A 204 2.27 -10.91 13.03
C ARG A 204 1.48 -11.55 14.17
N PHE A 205 0.18 -11.64 14.00
CA PHE A 205 -0.76 -12.16 14.98
C PHE A 205 -1.59 -13.31 14.41
N ARG A 206 -1.89 -14.30 15.25
CA ARG A 206 -3.01 -15.21 15.01
C ARG A 206 -4.31 -14.43 15.11
N LEU A 207 -5.35 -14.82 14.37
CA LEU A 207 -6.63 -14.10 14.35
C LEU A 207 -7.39 -14.10 15.68
N ASP A 208 -6.96 -14.91 16.66
CA ASP A 208 -7.48 -14.87 18.03
C ASP A 208 -6.93 -13.68 18.86
N GLY A 209 -5.94 -12.94 18.36
CA GLY A 209 -5.29 -11.82 19.06
C GLY A 209 -3.89 -12.14 19.56
N THR A 210 -3.44 -13.40 19.49
CA THR A 210 -2.12 -13.82 19.99
C THR A 210 -1.02 -13.26 19.09
N LEU A 211 -0.13 -12.43 19.65
CA LEU A 211 1.09 -11.99 18.99
C LEU A 211 2.03 -13.18 18.79
N GLU A 212 2.35 -13.49 17.54
CA GLU A 212 3.24 -14.59 17.20
C GLU A 212 4.67 -14.11 16.96
N LYS A 213 4.83 -12.97 16.28
CA LYS A 213 6.16 -12.46 15.92
C LYS A 213 6.19 -10.95 15.78
N VAL A 214 7.28 -10.33 16.23
CA VAL A 214 7.65 -8.96 15.89
C VAL A 214 8.86 -9.02 14.96
N ILE A 215 8.72 -8.41 13.77
CA ILE A 215 9.74 -8.44 12.72
C ILE A 215 10.34 -7.03 12.62
N PRO A 216 11.60 -6.82 13.04
CA PRO A 216 12.24 -5.51 12.92
C PRO A 216 12.55 -5.21 11.46
N LEU A 217 12.32 -3.96 11.06
CA LEU A 217 12.75 -3.39 9.78
C LEU A 217 13.92 -2.44 10.03
N ASP A 218 14.78 -2.30 9.03
CA ASP A 218 15.95 -1.43 9.12
C ASP A 218 15.62 0.06 8.92
N ASN A 219 16.65 0.91 8.96
CA ASN A 219 16.53 2.36 8.86
C ASN A 219 16.36 2.90 7.42
N ARG A 220 15.93 2.08 6.45
CA ARG A 220 15.76 2.49 5.04
C ARG A 220 14.39 3.10 4.73
N LEU A 221 13.48 3.05 5.70
CA LEU A 221 12.15 3.63 5.65
C LEU A 221 12.16 5.03 6.26
N ASN A 222 11.52 5.98 5.58
CA ASN A 222 11.37 7.36 5.96
C ASN A 222 9.92 7.63 6.43
N PHE A 223 8.92 7.22 5.65
CA PHE A 223 7.51 7.35 6.05
C PHE A 223 6.68 6.19 5.49
N PRO A 224 6.81 4.98 6.05
CA PRO A 224 6.04 3.82 5.63
C PRO A 224 4.56 4.01 5.98
N VAL A 225 3.67 3.78 5.01
CA VAL A 225 2.22 4.01 5.15
C VAL A 225 1.36 2.79 4.87
N SER A 226 1.90 1.78 4.18
CA SER A 226 1.14 0.59 3.84
C SER A 226 2.05 -0.62 3.66
N LEU A 227 1.52 -1.81 3.94
CA LEU A 227 2.20 -3.08 3.70
C LEU A 227 1.37 -4.02 2.81
N ALA A 228 2.08 -4.90 2.09
CA ALA A 228 1.51 -6.08 1.46
C ALA A 228 2.43 -7.28 1.67
N ILE A 229 1.83 -8.46 1.88
CA ILE A 229 2.58 -9.71 2.00
C ILE A 229 2.48 -10.44 0.67
N GLY A 230 3.63 -10.69 0.03
CA GLY A 230 3.69 -11.43 -1.22
C GLY A 230 3.56 -12.95 -1.00
N PRO A 231 3.27 -13.74 -2.04
CA PRO A 231 3.04 -15.19 -1.93
C PRO A 231 4.18 -15.98 -1.27
N SER A 232 5.43 -15.51 -1.42
CA SER A 232 6.59 -16.09 -0.76
C SER A 232 6.82 -15.54 0.66
N GLY A 233 5.82 -14.94 1.30
CA GLY A 233 5.88 -14.21 2.58
C GLY A 233 6.86 -13.04 2.62
N SER A 234 7.32 -12.54 1.46
CA SER A 234 8.11 -11.30 1.42
C SER A 234 7.24 -10.12 1.79
N ILE A 235 7.80 -9.18 2.55
CA ILE A 235 7.09 -8.03 3.07
C ILE A 235 7.40 -6.85 2.15
N TYR A 236 6.36 -6.28 1.55
CA TYR A 236 6.45 -5.09 0.71
C TYR A 236 5.94 -3.92 1.55
N ILE A 237 6.74 -2.87 1.68
CA ILE A 237 6.38 -1.66 2.41
C ILE A 237 6.37 -0.49 1.44
N LEU A 238 5.24 0.19 1.36
CA LEU A 238 5.12 1.44 0.61
C LEU A 238 5.61 2.59 1.48
N ASP A 239 6.67 3.25 1.04
CA ASP A 239 7.19 4.46 1.68
C ASP A 239 6.67 5.71 0.96
N ARG A 240 5.78 6.45 1.63
CA ARG A 240 5.14 7.63 1.04
C ARG A 240 6.11 8.79 0.88
N HIS A 241 7.10 8.92 1.75
CA HIS A 241 8.08 10.00 1.62
C HIS A 241 9.12 9.68 0.55
N SER A 242 9.64 8.46 0.48
CA SER A 242 10.57 8.05 -0.58
C SER A 242 9.89 7.81 -1.94
N ARG A 243 8.56 7.63 -1.95
CA ARG A 243 7.74 7.35 -3.16
C ARG A 243 8.21 6.08 -3.86
N ASP A 244 8.54 5.08 -3.07
CA ASP A 244 9.06 3.79 -3.52
C ASP A 244 8.49 2.65 -2.68
N ILE A 245 8.75 1.43 -3.12
CA ILE A 245 8.40 0.22 -2.39
C ILE A 245 9.69 -0.46 -1.96
N VAL A 246 9.80 -0.73 -0.67
CA VAL A 246 10.92 -1.45 -0.06
C VAL A 246 10.50 -2.87 0.23
N VAL A 247 11.32 -3.83 -0.19
CA VAL A 247 11.00 -5.25 -0.07
C VAL A 247 11.96 -5.93 0.89
N TYR A 248 11.38 -6.60 1.88
CA TYR A 248 12.05 -7.38 2.88
C TYR A 248 11.71 -8.86 2.74
N ASP A 249 12.58 -9.74 3.23
CA ASP A 249 12.23 -11.15 3.42
C ASP A 249 11.35 -11.36 4.67
N ARG A 250 10.96 -12.61 4.93
CA ARG A 250 10.14 -13.03 6.09
C ARG A 250 10.77 -12.74 7.45
N THR A 251 12.05 -12.38 7.49
CA THR A 251 12.82 -12.09 8.70
C THR A 251 13.09 -10.61 8.88
N GLY A 252 12.64 -9.75 7.95
CA GLY A 252 12.88 -8.30 8.01
C GLY A 252 14.22 -7.87 7.40
N ARG A 253 14.92 -8.76 6.68
CA ARG A 253 16.15 -8.36 5.96
C ARG A 253 15.80 -7.71 4.64
N PHE A 254 16.37 -6.55 4.38
CA PHE A 254 16.21 -5.83 3.13
C PHE A 254 16.68 -6.69 1.93
N ARG A 255 15.89 -6.71 0.87
CA ARG A 255 16.23 -7.37 -0.40
C ARG A 255 16.53 -6.36 -1.49
N TYR A 256 15.56 -5.49 -1.78
CA TYR A 256 15.65 -4.47 -2.83
C TYR A 256 14.56 -3.40 -2.63
N ARG A 257 14.63 -2.33 -3.42
CA ARG A 257 13.59 -1.30 -3.53
C ARG A 257 13.37 -0.92 -4.98
N PHE A 258 12.18 -0.43 -5.31
CA PHE A 258 11.81 -0.07 -6.68
C PHE A 258 10.70 0.98 -6.74
N LEU A 259 10.45 1.47 -7.97
CA LEU A 259 9.70 2.70 -8.24
C LEU A 259 10.45 3.95 -7.76
N GLY A 260 9.83 5.11 -7.91
CA GLY A 260 10.39 6.38 -7.46
C GLY A 260 9.48 7.54 -7.81
N ARG A 261 9.80 8.73 -7.27
CA ARG A 261 9.02 9.96 -7.46
C ARG A 261 8.71 10.26 -8.93
N GLY A 262 7.47 10.60 -9.26
CA GLY A 262 7.13 11.22 -10.55
C GLY A 262 5.66 11.00 -10.92
N ILE A 263 5.31 11.47 -12.12
CA ILE A 263 3.93 11.45 -12.64
C ILE A 263 3.73 10.50 -13.83
N SER A 264 4.84 10.09 -14.47
CA SER A 264 4.83 9.13 -15.57
C SER A 264 4.55 7.70 -15.07
N ARG A 265 4.25 6.78 -15.99
CA ARG A 265 4.01 5.37 -15.66
C ARG A 265 5.16 4.79 -14.85
N GLY A 266 4.83 4.03 -13.80
CA GLY A 266 5.84 3.43 -12.92
C GLY A 266 6.56 4.41 -12.00
N ARG A 267 6.06 5.64 -11.88
CA ARG A 267 6.52 6.65 -10.93
C ARG A 267 5.36 7.05 -10.02
N LEU A 268 5.66 7.37 -8.77
CA LEU A 268 4.65 7.60 -7.73
C LEU A 268 4.67 9.05 -7.23
N TYR A 269 3.50 9.56 -6.86
CA TYR A 269 3.30 10.86 -6.25
C TYR A 269 2.25 10.77 -5.14
N TYR A 270 2.71 10.87 -3.89
CA TYR A 270 1.89 10.64 -2.68
C TYR A 270 1.13 9.30 -2.65
N PRO A 271 1.79 8.16 -2.88
CA PRO A 271 1.11 6.87 -2.82
C PRO A 271 0.64 6.57 -1.38
N VAL A 272 -0.48 5.85 -1.24
CA VAL A 272 -1.13 5.65 0.07
C VAL A 272 -1.45 4.21 0.43
N GLU A 273 -1.62 3.33 -0.55
CA GLU A 273 -1.91 1.91 -0.30
C GLU A 273 -1.17 1.01 -1.29
N ILE A 274 -0.74 -0.16 -0.83
CA ILE A 274 -0.37 -1.30 -1.68
C ILE A 274 -1.16 -2.56 -1.32
N ARG A 275 -1.43 -3.39 -2.33
CA ARG A 275 -2.11 -4.69 -2.17
C ARG A 275 -1.73 -5.62 -3.33
N PHE A 276 -1.65 -6.93 -3.06
CA PHE A 276 -1.58 -7.93 -4.12
C PHE A 276 -2.98 -8.28 -4.61
N ASP A 277 -3.16 -8.29 -5.93
CA ASP A 277 -4.32 -8.91 -6.56
C ASP A 277 -4.14 -10.44 -6.63
N PRO A 278 -5.23 -11.22 -6.72
CA PRO A 278 -5.15 -12.69 -6.79
C PRO A 278 -4.55 -13.20 -8.10
N TRP A 279 -4.29 -12.31 -9.06
CA TRP A 279 -3.69 -12.60 -10.37
C TRP A 279 -2.19 -12.29 -10.40
N GLY A 280 -1.56 -12.09 -9.24
CA GLY A 280 -0.12 -11.85 -9.09
C GLY A 280 0.32 -10.40 -9.36
N GLY A 281 -0.62 -9.47 -9.53
CA GLY A 281 -0.35 -8.05 -9.66
C GLY A 281 -0.12 -7.37 -8.31
N LEU A 282 0.88 -6.49 -8.24
CA LEU A 282 1.05 -5.57 -7.12
C LEU A 282 0.39 -4.24 -7.50
N CYS A 283 -0.71 -3.91 -6.82
CA CYS A 283 -1.45 -2.67 -7.01
C CYS A 283 -0.93 -1.59 -6.07
N VAL A 284 -0.84 -0.36 -6.56
CA VAL A 284 -0.41 0.82 -5.80
C VAL A 284 -1.43 1.93 -6.01
N VAL A 285 -2.08 2.38 -4.93
CA VAL A 285 -2.97 3.55 -4.96
C VAL A 285 -2.10 4.80 -4.91
N ASP A 286 -2.03 5.51 -6.04
CA ASP A 286 -1.15 6.65 -6.27
C ASP A 286 -1.97 7.94 -6.20
N GLU A 287 -2.34 8.33 -4.97
CA GLU A 287 -3.29 9.40 -4.65
C GLU A 287 -3.01 10.68 -5.43
N GLY A 288 -1.77 11.17 -5.38
CA GLY A 288 -1.40 12.45 -5.99
C GLY A 288 -1.40 12.43 -7.52
N ASN A 289 -1.32 11.25 -8.15
CA ASN A 289 -1.47 11.09 -9.60
C ASN A 289 -2.90 10.67 -9.99
N ALA A 290 -3.84 10.63 -9.05
CA ALA A 290 -5.24 10.27 -9.26
C ALA A 290 -5.43 8.95 -10.03
N ARG A 291 -4.66 7.91 -9.67
CA ARG A 291 -4.69 6.60 -10.33
C ARG A 291 -4.37 5.46 -9.39
N VAL A 292 -4.62 4.24 -9.85
CA VAL A 292 -4.04 3.01 -9.30
C VAL A 292 -3.12 2.41 -10.35
N GLU A 293 -1.86 2.15 -10.01
CA GLU A 293 -0.88 1.48 -10.88
C GLU A 293 -0.80 -0.01 -10.50
N ILE A 294 -0.70 -0.90 -11.50
CA ILE A 294 -0.55 -2.34 -11.28
C ILE A 294 0.72 -2.83 -11.97
N PHE A 295 1.54 -3.56 -11.22
CA PHE A 295 2.80 -4.12 -11.66
C PHE A 295 2.75 -5.65 -11.64
N ARG A 296 3.46 -6.31 -12.56
CA ARG A 296 3.58 -7.77 -12.64
C ARG A 296 5.03 -8.21 -12.78
N ARG A 297 5.29 -9.49 -12.53
CA ARG A 297 6.59 -10.15 -12.70
C ARG A 297 6.53 -11.18 -13.81
#